data_AF-A0A1Q7YBJ6-F1
#
_entry.id   AF-A0A1Q7YBJ6-F1
#
_cell.length_a   1.000
_cell.length_b   1.000
_cell.length_c   1.000
_cell.angle_alpha   90.00
_cell.angle_beta   90.00
_cell.angle_gamma   90.00
#
_symmetry.space_group_name_H-M   'P 1'
#
loop_
_entity.id
_entity.type
_entity.pdbx_description
1 polymer ?
#
loop_
_entity_poly.entity_id
_entity_poly.type
_entity_poly.pdbx_seq_one_letter_code
_entity_poly.pdbx_strand_id
1 'polypeptide(L)'
;MSTITQRQYSADESLLLSQLHDRFGIDPNRVLFFKPGEPWLPSEELIAIARQADVFQSIHESFDQDIPSLSQVAHTAMVTDKMGRTFSRSGVATIGEMIEGKEVDAHDLAASRALRNAMGAAGFNPFRVGAAITLDLSLKHDEEAQQRNKDLRRIHALAVEKRYIKPVPGSPSDTTEYRNMLREKYGVISAAGFDATQRLSLINHLEQVEPLAVEQDIEQLV
;
A
#
# COMPACT_ATOMS: atom_id res chain seq x y z
N MET A 1 -2.99 20.96 19.77
CA MET A 1 -2.51 21.66 18.55
C MET A 1 -1.21 20.98 18.15
N SER A 2 -1.27 20.03 17.21
CA SER A 2 -0.08 19.34 16.73
C SER A 2 0.53 20.17 15.61
N THR A 3 1.66 20.80 15.88
CA THR A 3 2.51 21.44 14.87
C THR A 3 3.02 20.36 13.94
N ILE A 4 2.38 20.20 12.79
CA ILE A 4 2.92 19.41 11.68
C ILE A 4 4.07 20.24 11.12
N THR A 5 5.29 19.86 11.47
CA THR A 5 6.50 20.39 10.83
C THR A 5 6.40 20.07 9.35
N GLN A 6 6.10 21.05 8.49
CA GLN A 6 6.21 20.89 7.04
C GLN A 6 7.67 20.52 6.73
N ARG A 7 7.89 19.29 6.26
CA ARG A 7 9.19 18.86 5.76
C ARG A 7 9.61 19.83 4.66
N GLN A 8 10.80 20.42 4.79
CA GLN A 8 11.37 21.22 3.73
C GLN A 8 11.96 20.27 2.68
N TYR A 9 11.36 20.24 1.49
CA TYR A 9 11.87 19.46 0.36
C TYR A 9 13.12 20.11 -0.24
N SER A 10 14.06 19.29 -0.67
CA SER A 10 15.18 19.74 -1.51
C SER A 10 14.70 20.23 -2.87
N ALA A 11 15.58 20.91 -3.62
CA ALA A 11 15.25 21.36 -4.98
C ALA A 11 14.88 20.19 -5.91
N ASP A 12 15.60 19.07 -5.81
CA ASP A 12 15.36 17.87 -6.61
C ASP A 12 14.04 17.18 -6.25
N GLU A 13 13.72 17.09 -4.95
CA GLU A 13 12.43 16.56 -4.49
C GLU A 13 11.27 17.46 -4.93
N SER A 14 11.43 18.78 -4.81
CA SER A 14 10.41 19.75 -5.25
C SER A 14 10.16 19.65 -6.76
N LEU A 15 11.22 19.49 -7.55
CA LEU A 15 11.12 19.28 -8.99
C LEU A 15 10.40 17.97 -9.32
N LEU A 16 10.75 16.88 -8.64
CA LEU A 16 10.08 15.59 -8.81
C LEU A 16 8.59 15.70 -8.50
N LEU A 17 8.22 16.32 -7.37
CA LEU A 17 6.83 16.49 -6.96
C LEU A 17 6.02 17.29 -8.00
N SER A 18 6.56 18.40 -8.49
CA SER A 18 5.92 19.19 -9.55
C SER A 18 5.73 18.34 -10.82
N GLN A 19 6.70 17.53 -11.19
CA GLN A 19 6.59 16.70 -12.38
C GLN A 19 5.57 15.57 -12.24
N LEU A 20 5.49 14.95 -11.06
CA LEU A 20 4.47 13.95 -10.77
C LEU A 20 3.07 14.56 -10.85
N HIS A 21 2.92 15.78 -10.32
CA HIS A 21 1.68 16.54 -10.44
C HIS A 21 1.34 16.88 -11.90
N ASP A 22 2.27 17.51 -12.62
CA ASP A 22 2.02 18.01 -13.98
C ASP A 22 1.78 16.88 -14.99
N ARG A 23 2.47 15.73 -14.83
CA ARG A 23 2.39 14.62 -15.79
C ARG A 23 1.27 13.65 -15.48
N PHE A 24 1.05 13.34 -14.20
CA PHE A 24 0.19 12.25 -13.79
C PHE A 24 -0.98 12.70 -12.91
N GLY A 25 -1.09 14.00 -12.60
CA GLY A 25 -2.14 14.54 -11.73
C GLY A 25 -2.01 14.12 -10.27
N ILE A 26 -0.83 13.66 -9.85
CA ILE A 26 -0.59 13.18 -8.50
C ILE A 26 -0.60 14.34 -7.51
N ASP A 27 -1.33 14.21 -6.41
CA ASP A 27 -1.24 15.15 -5.29
C ASP A 27 0.14 15.00 -4.61
N PRO A 28 0.98 16.06 -4.59
CA PRO A 28 2.29 16.02 -3.97
C PRO A 28 2.28 15.55 -2.51
N ASN A 29 1.20 15.77 -1.76
CA ASN A 29 1.09 15.35 -0.36
C ASN A 29 0.99 13.83 -0.19
N ARG A 30 0.70 13.10 -1.27
CA ARG A 30 0.62 11.65 -1.30
C ARG A 30 1.97 10.98 -1.56
N VAL A 31 2.96 11.74 -1.98
CA VAL A 31 4.33 11.27 -2.18
C VAL A 31 5.06 11.38 -0.85
N LEU A 32 5.56 10.25 -0.35
CA LEU A 32 6.45 10.21 0.82
C LEU A 32 7.86 9.84 0.38
N PHE A 33 8.87 10.12 1.20
CA PHE A 33 10.25 9.74 0.90
C PHE A 33 10.85 8.89 2.03
N PHE A 34 11.35 7.70 1.68
CA PHE A 34 12.11 6.85 2.61
C PHE A 34 13.37 7.55 3.11
N LYS A 35 14.07 8.18 2.18
CA LYS A 35 15.23 9.04 2.39
C LYS A 35 15.34 9.98 1.19
N PRO A 36 16.20 11.01 1.23
CA PRO A 36 16.40 11.91 0.11
C PRO A 36 16.65 11.14 -1.20
N GLY A 37 15.86 11.45 -2.23
CA GLY A 37 15.95 10.79 -3.54
C GLY A 37 15.28 9.42 -3.67
N GLU A 38 14.65 8.89 -2.61
CA GLU A 38 13.87 7.64 -2.65
C GLU A 38 12.38 7.91 -2.40
N PRO A 39 11.65 8.37 -3.44
CA PRO A 39 10.22 8.59 -3.36
C PRO A 39 9.45 7.27 -3.29
N TRP A 40 8.31 7.34 -2.62
CA TRP A 40 7.33 6.30 -2.49
C TRP A 40 5.94 6.86 -2.80
N LEU A 41 5.15 6.05 -3.48
CA LEU A 41 3.75 6.32 -3.78
C LEU A 41 2.91 5.11 -3.36
N PRO A 42 1.67 5.33 -2.91
CA PRO A 42 0.69 4.27 -2.75
C PRO A 42 0.56 3.42 -4.01
N SER A 43 0.26 2.13 -3.85
CA SER A 43 0.15 1.18 -4.97
C SER A 43 -0.89 1.64 -6.01
N GLU A 44 -1.97 2.28 -5.58
CA GLU A 44 -3.00 2.80 -6.49
C GLU A 44 -2.49 3.88 -7.45
N GLU A 45 -1.62 4.77 -6.96
CA GLU A 45 -1.06 5.85 -7.78
C GLU A 45 -0.11 5.26 -8.82
N LEU A 46 0.66 4.24 -8.45
CA LEU A 46 1.52 3.51 -9.38
C LEU A 46 0.72 2.75 -10.44
N ILE A 47 -0.40 2.12 -10.07
CA ILE A 47 -1.30 1.46 -11.04
C ILE A 47 -1.91 2.49 -11.99
N ALA A 48 -2.37 3.63 -11.48
CA ALA A 48 -2.92 4.70 -12.30
C ALA A 48 -1.89 5.25 -13.29
N ILE A 49 -0.68 5.55 -12.82
CA ILE A 49 0.43 5.98 -13.67
C ILE A 49 0.73 4.93 -14.75
N ALA A 50 0.81 3.66 -14.38
CA ALA A 50 1.11 2.58 -15.33
C ALA A 50 0.03 2.44 -16.42
N ARG A 51 -1.24 2.66 -16.08
CA ARG A 51 -2.35 2.59 -17.04
C ARG A 51 -2.37 3.78 -18.00
N GLN A 52 -2.03 4.96 -17.50
CA GLN A 52 -1.88 6.15 -18.34
C GLN A 52 -0.64 6.03 -19.24
N ALA A 53 0.37 5.28 -18.82
CA ALA A 53 1.57 5.04 -19.60
C ALA A 53 1.28 4.19 -20.84
N ASP A 54 1.48 4.76 -22.04
CA ASP A 54 1.23 4.11 -23.33
C ASP A 54 2.21 2.96 -23.67
N VAL A 55 2.90 2.41 -22.66
CA VAL A 55 3.91 1.36 -22.81
C VAL A 55 3.40 0.00 -22.32
N PHE A 56 2.39 -0.02 -21.46
CA PHE A 56 1.85 -1.24 -20.87
C PHE A 56 0.55 -1.68 -21.53
N GLN A 57 0.42 -2.98 -21.76
CA GLN A 57 -0.83 -3.63 -22.16
C GLN A 57 -1.67 -3.97 -20.92
N SER A 58 -1.03 -4.48 -19.87
CA SER A 58 -1.69 -4.84 -18.61
C SER A 58 -0.77 -4.68 -17.42
N ILE A 59 -1.37 -4.38 -16.27
CA ILE A 59 -0.70 -4.35 -14.98
C ILE A 59 -1.58 -5.05 -13.96
N HIS A 60 -0.97 -5.97 -13.22
CA HIS A 60 -1.61 -6.73 -12.16
C HIS A 60 -0.74 -6.75 -10.93
N GLU A 61 -1.39 -6.72 -9.78
CA GLU A 61 -0.77 -6.83 -8.48
C GLU A 61 -1.62 -7.82 -7.68
N SER A 62 -0.95 -8.67 -6.92
CA SER A 62 -1.58 -9.65 -6.06
C SER A 62 -0.77 -9.87 -4.80
N PHE A 63 -1.48 -10.07 -3.70
CA PHE A 63 -0.89 -10.64 -2.48
C PHE A 63 -0.28 -12.01 -2.78
N ASP A 64 0.92 -12.23 -2.27
CA ASP A 64 1.64 -13.49 -2.42
C ASP A 64 1.56 -14.29 -1.11
N GLN A 65 2.18 -13.75 -0.05
CA GLN A 65 2.20 -14.41 1.25
C GLN A 65 2.44 -13.44 2.40
N ASP A 66 2.01 -13.87 3.58
CA ASP A 66 2.38 -13.28 4.86
C ASP A 66 3.42 -14.20 5.50
N ILE A 67 4.50 -13.63 6.03
CA ILE A 67 5.65 -14.33 6.62
C ILE A 67 5.73 -13.94 8.10
N PRO A 68 4.96 -14.61 8.99
CA PRO A 68 4.81 -14.17 10.38
C PRO A 68 6.12 -14.17 11.15
N SER A 69 7.00 -15.14 10.90
CA SER A 69 8.31 -15.25 11.56
C SER A 69 9.24 -14.06 11.29
N LEU A 70 9.03 -13.35 10.19
CA LEU A 70 9.75 -12.13 9.83
C LEU A 70 8.88 -10.88 9.97
N SER A 71 7.59 -11.07 10.27
CA SER A 71 6.56 -10.05 10.24
C SER A 71 6.57 -9.22 8.96
N GLN A 72 6.62 -9.93 7.84
CA GLN A 72 6.70 -9.36 6.51
C GLN A 72 5.49 -9.78 5.67
N VAL A 73 5.05 -8.85 4.84
CA VAL A 73 4.04 -9.10 3.82
C VAL A 73 4.73 -9.05 2.46
N ALA A 74 4.49 -10.05 1.62
CA ALA A 74 4.97 -10.12 0.26
C ALA A 74 3.81 -9.96 -0.73
N HIS A 75 4.02 -9.14 -1.74
CA HIS A 75 3.17 -8.98 -2.90
C HIS A 75 3.98 -9.27 -4.16
N THR A 76 3.30 -9.69 -5.21
CA THR A 76 3.87 -9.84 -6.55
C THR A 76 3.10 -8.95 -7.51
N ALA A 77 3.84 -8.27 -8.39
CA ALA A 77 3.27 -7.49 -9.46
C ALA A 77 3.80 -7.97 -10.80
N MET A 78 2.93 -7.90 -11.80
CA MET A 78 3.19 -8.31 -13.16
C MET A 78 2.78 -7.20 -14.11
N VAL A 79 3.70 -6.80 -14.99
CA VAL A 79 3.42 -5.88 -16.09
C VAL A 79 3.68 -6.58 -17.41
N THR A 80 2.76 -6.43 -18.36
CA THR A 80 2.95 -6.87 -19.73
C THR A 80 3.04 -5.62 -20.60
N ASP A 81 4.12 -5.48 -21.35
CA ASP A 81 4.29 -4.36 -22.26
C ASP A 81 3.51 -4.57 -23.57
N LYS A 82 3.40 -3.52 -24.40
CA LYS A 82 2.75 -3.61 -25.72
C LYS A 82 3.44 -4.55 -26.72
N MET A 83 4.66 -5.00 -26.42
CA MET A 83 5.37 -6.01 -27.22
C MET A 83 5.03 -7.44 -26.76
N GLY A 84 4.17 -7.61 -25.75
CA GLY A 84 3.78 -8.90 -25.18
C GLY A 84 4.79 -9.48 -24.19
N ARG A 85 5.84 -8.75 -23.81
CA ARG A 85 6.81 -9.22 -22.82
C ARG A 85 6.26 -9.00 -21.42
N THR A 86 6.39 -10.01 -20.58
CA THR A 86 5.86 -9.99 -19.22
C THR A 86 6.98 -9.94 -18.19
N PHE A 87 6.88 -9.00 -17.25
CA PHE A 87 7.84 -8.78 -16.18
C PHE A 87 7.14 -8.93 -14.84
N SER A 88 7.56 -9.93 -14.07
CA SER A 88 7.05 -10.17 -12.71
C SER A 88 8.12 -9.86 -11.68
N ARG A 89 7.76 -9.14 -10.62
CA ARG A 89 8.64 -8.82 -9.49
C ARG A 89 7.86 -8.81 -8.19
N SER A 90 8.54 -9.24 -7.13
CA SER A 90 8.01 -9.19 -5.78
C SER A 90 8.37 -7.86 -5.10
N GLY A 91 7.55 -7.49 -4.13
CA GLY A 91 7.77 -6.43 -3.17
C GLY A 91 7.46 -6.95 -1.79
N VAL A 92 8.32 -6.59 -0.83
CA VAL A 92 8.18 -7.03 0.57
C VAL A 92 8.14 -5.78 1.45
N ALA A 93 7.26 -5.78 2.44
CA ALA A 93 7.22 -4.77 3.48
C ALA A 93 7.23 -5.42 4.85
N THR A 94 7.89 -4.76 5.80
CA THR A 94 7.79 -5.13 7.21
C THR A 94 6.55 -4.45 7.79
N ILE A 95 5.78 -5.16 8.61
CA ILE A 95 4.63 -4.58 9.31
C ILE A 95 5.14 -3.51 10.29
N GLY A 96 4.45 -2.37 10.38
CA GLY A 96 4.86 -1.22 11.22
C GLY A 96 5.99 -0.37 10.62
N GLU A 97 6.30 -0.55 9.33
CA GLU A 97 7.31 0.26 8.66
C GLU A 97 6.89 1.75 8.56
N MET A 98 7.80 2.63 8.95
CA MET A 98 7.56 4.09 9.03
C MET A 98 8.22 4.81 7.86
N ILE A 99 7.47 5.67 7.17
CA ILE A 99 7.98 6.57 6.13
C ILE A 99 7.70 8.00 6.58
N GLU A 100 8.74 8.83 6.68
CA GLU A 100 8.63 10.21 7.19
C GLU A 100 7.92 10.32 8.56
N GLY A 101 8.11 9.32 9.43
CA GLY A 101 7.47 9.29 10.75
C GLY A 101 5.97 8.99 10.71
N LYS A 102 5.43 8.58 9.57
CA LYS A 102 4.06 8.05 9.42
C LYS A 102 4.12 6.54 9.24
N GLU A 103 3.28 5.82 9.97
CA GLU A 103 3.07 4.39 9.73
C GLU A 103 2.35 4.23 8.39
N VAL A 104 2.90 3.38 7.53
CA VAL A 104 2.32 3.08 6.22
C VAL A 104 1.82 1.65 6.23
N ASP A 105 0.66 1.44 5.63
CA ASP A 105 0.08 0.11 5.51
C ASP A 105 1.03 -0.86 4.80
N ALA A 106 1.33 -2.00 5.44
CA ALA A 106 2.33 -2.94 4.97
C ALA A 106 1.92 -3.61 3.65
N HIS A 107 0.62 -3.84 3.43
CA HIS A 107 0.14 -4.38 2.16
C HIS A 107 0.32 -3.37 1.03
N ASP A 108 -0.10 -2.11 1.24
CA ASP A 108 0.08 -1.05 0.25
C ASP A 108 1.56 -0.79 -0.05
N LEU A 109 2.42 -0.85 0.97
CA LEU A 109 3.85 -0.69 0.80
C LEU A 109 4.48 -1.86 0.02
N ALA A 110 4.14 -3.11 0.36
CA ALA A 110 4.63 -4.28 -0.35
C ALA A 110 4.15 -4.28 -1.82
N ALA A 111 2.87 -4.00 -2.04
CA ALA A 111 2.28 -3.85 -3.37
C ALA A 111 2.96 -2.75 -4.19
N SER A 112 3.17 -1.57 -3.59
CA SER A 112 3.86 -0.45 -4.23
C SER A 112 5.30 -0.80 -4.64
N ARG A 113 6.03 -1.49 -3.75
CA ARG A 113 7.37 -2.01 -4.05
C ARG A 113 7.35 -3.01 -5.21
N ALA A 114 6.40 -3.94 -5.20
CA ALA A 114 6.25 -4.94 -6.27
C ALA A 114 6.00 -4.25 -7.62
N LEU A 115 5.03 -3.33 -7.66
CA LEU A 115 4.68 -2.54 -8.84
C LEU A 115 5.86 -1.73 -9.38
N ARG A 116 6.55 -0.99 -8.51
CA ARG A 116 7.74 -0.20 -8.88
C ARG A 116 8.84 -1.09 -9.46
N ASN A 117 9.07 -2.26 -8.85
CA ASN A 117 10.08 -3.21 -9.33
C ASN A 117 9.69 -3.81 -10.69
N ALA A 118 8.42 -4.20 -10.86
CA ALA A 118 7.91 -4.79 -12.12
C ALA A 118 7.97 -3.77 -13.27
N MET A 119 7.49 -2.56 -13.04
CA MET A 119 7.61 -1.46 -14.00
C MET A 119 9.07 -1.12 -14.31
N GLY A 120 9.93 -1.06 -13.29
CA GLY A 120 11.35 -0.82 -13.47
C GLY A 120 12.04 -1.90 -14.31
N ALA A 121 11.66 -3.16 -14.14
CA ALA A 121 12.14 -4.27 -14.96
C ALA A 121 11.70 -4.16 -16.42
N ALA A 122 10.54 -3.54 -16.68
CA ALA A 122 10.06 -3.20 -18.01
C ALA A 122 10.67 -1.88 -18.56
N GLY A 123 11.59 -1.25 -17.83
CA GLY A 123 12.25 -0.01 -18.24
C GLY A 123 11.47 1.26 -17.94
N PHE A 124 10.37 1.17 -17.18
CA PHE A 124 9.56 2.31 -16.79
C PHE A 124 9.85 2.71 -15.34
N ASN A 125 10.14 3.99 -15.10
CA ASN A 125 10.27 4.52 -13.75
C ASN A 125 9.51 5.84 -13.65
N PRO A 126 8.41 5.90 -12.87
CA PRO A 126 7.59 7.11 -12.76
C PRO A 126 8.34 8.27 -12.10
N PHE A 127 9.45 8.01 -11.42
CA PHE A 127 10.24 9.00 -10.69
C PHE A 127 11.48 9.51 -11.45
N ARG A 128 11.69 9.10 -12.71
CA ARG A 128 12.84 9.55 -13.50
C ARG A 128 12.43 10.44 -14.66
N VAL A 129 13.03 11.63 -14.71
CA VAL A 129 12.90 12.61 -15.78
C VAL A 129 13.61 12.08 -17.03
N GLY A 130 12.88 11.83 -18.12
CA GLY A 130 13.48 11.53 -19.42
C GLY A 130 13.02 10.24 -20.09
N ALA A 131 12.22 9.39 -19.43
CA ALA A 131 11.48 8.38 -20.16
C ALA A 131 10.39 9.10 -20.97
N ALA A 132 10.62 9.27 -22.28
CA ALA A 132 9.63 9.80 -23.22
C ALA A 132 8.48 8.79 -23.31
N ILE A 133 7.52 8.92 -22.40
CA ILE A 133 6.31 8.10 -22.36
C ILE A 133 5.18 8.98 -22.88
N THR A 134 4.55 8.55 -23.97
CA THR A 134 3.26 9.10 -24.38
C THR A 134 2.23 8.67 -23.34
N LEU A 135 1.40 9.60 -22.86
CA LEU A 135 0.33 9.29 -21.91
C LEU A 135 -1.01 9.29 -22.63
N ASP A 136 -1.83 8.27 -22.39
CA ASP A 136 -3.24 8.30 -22.74
C ASP A 136 -4.03 8.88 -21.57
N LEU A 137 -4.19 10.20 -21.59
CA LEU A 137 -4.95 10.96 -20.58
C LEU A 137 -6.47 10.72 -20.67
N SER A 138 -6.95 9.96 -21.66
CA SER A 138 -8.36 9.61 -21.78
C SER A 138 -8.75 8.37 -20.97
N LEU A 139 -7.76 7.58 -20.52
CA LEU A 139 -7.99 6.42 -19.67
C LEU A 139 -8.38 6.85 -18.25
N LYS A 140 -9.63 6.57 -17.87
CA LYS A 140 -10.11 6.76 -16.50
C LYS A 140 -9.37 5.85 -15.54
N HIS A 141 -9.12 6.35 -14.33
CA HIS A 141 -8.64 5.52 -13.22
C HIS A 141 -9.64 4.38 -12.98
N ASP A 142 -9.12 3.19 -12.67
CA ASP A 142 -9.95 2.02 -12.37
C ASP A 142 -10.70 2.22 -11.07
N GLU A 143 -11.98 2.48 -11.17
CA GLU A 143 -12.84 2.72 -10.01
C GLU A 143 -12.81 1.52 -9.04
N GLU A 144 -12.67 0.28 -9.53
CA GLU A 144 -12.66 -0.91 -8.66
C GLU A 144 -11.31 -1.11 -7.96
N ALA A 145 -10.19 -0.85 -8.64
CA ALA A 145 -8.89 -0.94 -7.97
C ALA A 145 -8.72 0.18 -6.92
N GLN A 146 -9.24 1.38 -7.20
CA GLN A 146 -9.30 2.48 -6.24
C GLN A 146 -10.20 2.13 -5.07
N GLN A 147 -11.39 1.59 -5.34
CA GLN A 147 -12.33 1.21 -4.29
C GLN A 147 -11.75 0.08 -3.43
N ARG A 148 -11.10 -0.93 -4.03
CA ARG A 148 -10.41 -2.00 -3.31
C ARG A 148 -9.37 -1.47 -2.34
N ASN A 149 -8.48 -0.58 -2.79
CA ASN A 149 -7.42 -0.06 -1.94
C ASN A 149 -7.95 0.89 -0.86
N LYS A 150 -9.02 1.63 -1.14
CA LYS A 150 -9.73 2.44 -0.15
C LYS A 150 -10.38 1.56 0.92
N ASP A 151 -11.04 0.48 0.51
CA ASP A 151 -11.68 -0.47 1.40
C ASP A 151 -10.65 -1.19 2.28
N LEU A 152 -9.54 -1.68 1.70
CA LEU A 152 -8.48 -2.36 2.46
C LEU A 152 -7.84 -1.44 3.50
N ARG A 153 -7.55 -0.18 3.15
CA ARG A 153 -7.07 0.82 4.12
C ARG A 153 -8.08 1.07 5.23
N ARG A 154 -9.38 1.16 4.91
CA ARG A 154 -10.45 1.31 5.89
C ARG A 154 -10.54 0.09 6.81
N ILE A 155 -10.45 -1.12 6.25
CA ILE A 155 -10.45 -2.38 7.01
C ILE A 155 -9.30 -2.38 8.02
N HIS A 156 -8.08 -2.03 7.59
CA HIS A 156 -6.93 -1.96 8.49
C HIS A 156 -7.09 -0.89 9.58
N ALA A 157 -7.56 0.31 9.22
CA ALA A 157 -7.82 1.38 10.19
C ALA A 157 -8.86 0.96 11.24
N LEU A 158 -9.97 0.34 10.81
CA LEU A 158 -10.98 -0.19 11.72
C LEU A 158 -10.44 -1.34 12.56
N ALA A 159 -9.62 -2.23 12.00
CA ALA A 159 -9.03 -3.34 12.76
C ALA A 159 -8.07 -2.84 13.85
N VAL A 160 -7.35 -1.74 13.62
CA VAL A 160 -6.55 -1.05 14.65
C VAL A 160 -7.46 -0.41 15.70
N GLU A 161 -8.49 0.33 15.29
CA GLU A 161 -9.46 0.96 16.20
C GLU A 161 -10.13 -0.08 17.12
N LYS A 162 -10.47 -1.24 16.55
CA LYS A 162 -11.11 -2.35 17.26
C LYS A 162 -10.10 -3.27 17.97
N ARG A 163 -8.81 -2.93 17.95
CA ARG A 163 -7.70 -3.65 18.62
C ARG A 163 -7.48 -5.09 18.17
N TYR A 164 -8.00 -5.45 17.01
CA TYR A 164 -7.62 -6.68 16.32
C TYR A 164 -6.18 -6.60 15.78
N ILE A 165 -5.74 -5.39 15.45
CA ILE A 165 -4.35 -5.07 15.14
C ILE A 165 -3.84 -4.17 16.27
N LYS A 166 -2.78 -4.60 16.95
CA LYS A 166 -2.15 -3.85 18.05
C LYS A 166 -0.81 -3.31 17.56
N PRO A 167 -0.67 -1.99 17.32
CA PRO A 167 0.62 -1.41 16.95
C PRO A 167 1.62 -1.57 18.10
N VAL A 168 2.81 -2.11 17.81
CA VAL A 168 3.88 -2.27 18.80
C VAL A 168 5.01 -1.28 18.45
N PRO A 169 5.38 -0.34 19.33
CA PRO A 169 6.43 0.63 19.01
C PRO A 169 7.77 -0.04 18.66
N GLY A 170 8.30 0.25 17.48
CA GLY A 170 9.59 -0.30 17.02
C GLY A 170 9.56 -1.80 16.70
N SER A 171 8.38 -2.39 16.62
CA SER A 171 8.17 -3.78 16.22
C SER A 171 6.94 -3.88 15.31
N PRO A 172 6.83 -4.99 14.57
CA PRO A 172 5.63 -5.31 13.84
C PRO A 172 4.37 -5.27 14.70
N SER A 173 3.29 -4.70 14.16
CA SER A 173 1.98 -4.74 14.79
C SER A 173 1.53 -6.19 15.01
N ASP A 174 1.05 -6.50 16.21
CA ASP A 174 0.46 -7.79 16.51
C ASP A 174 -0.90 -7.89 15.82
N THR A 175 -0.98 -8.83 14.88
CA THR A 175 -2.14 -9.09 14.01
C THR A 175 -2.78 -10.44 14.33
N THR A 176 -2.40 -11.10 15.42
CA THR A 176 -2.85 -12.44 15.78
C THR A 176 -4.37 -12.51 15.87
N GLU A 177 -4.97 -11.57 16.60
CA GLU A 177 -6.43 -11.48 16.76
C GLU A 177 -7.13 -11.18 15.43
N TYR A 178 -6.58 -10.27 14.63
CA TYR A 178 -7.09 -9.96 13.30
C TYR A 178 -7.11 -11.20 12.38
N ARG A 179 -6.01 -11.97 12.36
CA ARG A 179 -5.92 -13.20 11.56
C ARG A 179 -6.87 -14.29 12.06
N ASN A 180 -7.03 -14.43 13.37
CA ASN A 180 -7.97 -15.39 13.96
C ASN A 180 -9.41 -15.05 13.57
N MET A 181 -9.81 -13.78 13.68
CA MET A 181 -11.13 -13.32 13.25
C MET A 181 -11.37 -13.57 11.76
N LEU A 182 -10.40 -13.25 10.89
CA LEU A 182 -10.52 -13.52 9.46
C LEU A 182 -10.65 -15.02 9.17
N ARG A 183 -9.92 -15.87 9.90
CA ARG A 183 -9.95 -17.32 9.72
C ARG A 183 -11.28 -17.91 10.15
N GLU A 184 -11.78 -17.50 11.32
CA GLU A 184 -13.04 -17.99 11.87
C GLU A 184 -14.24 -17.56 11.01
N LYS A 185 -14.24 -16.32 10.52
CA LYS A 185 -15.40 -15.75 9.84
C LYS A 185 -15.39 -15.92 8.33
N TYR A 186 -14.22 -15.89 7.72
CA TYR A 186 -14.06 -15.89 6.26
C TYR A 186 -13.18 -17.03 5.73
N GLY A 187 -12.61 -17.87 6.61
CA GLY A 187 -11.76 -19.00 6.20
C GLY A 187 -10.41 -18.58 5.61
N VAL A 188 -10.01 -17.31 5.76
CA VAL A 188 -8.77 -16.75 5.19
C VAL A 188 -7.91 -16.12 6.28
N ILE A 189 -6.64 -15.84 5.97
CA ILE A 189 -5.73 -15.13 6.88
C ILE A 189 -5.46 -13.68 6.47
N SER A 190 -5.97 -13.25 5.31
CA SER A 190 -5.83 -11.89 4.80
C SER A 190 -7.06 -11.47 4.00
N ALA A 191 -7.46 -10.20 4.14
CA ALA A 191 -8.53 -9.59 3.37
C ALA A 191 -8.08 -9.10 1.98
N ALA A 192 -6.78 -9.18 1.65
CA ALA A 192 -6.24 -8.62 0.39
C ALA A 192 -6.85 -9.26 -0.88
N GLY A 193 -7.24 -10.53 -0.80
CA GLY A 193 -7.91 -11.25 -1.88
C GLY A 193 -9.42 -11.04 -1.96
N PHE A 194 -10.00 -10.19 -1.11
CA PHE A 194 -11.45 -10.00 -1.05
C PHE A 194 -11.99 -9.25 -2.26
N ASP A 195 -13.09 -9.76 -2.82
CA ASP A 195 -13.92 -9.01 -3.76
C ASP A 195 -14.68 -7.86 -3.05
N ALA A 196 -15.36 -7.01 -3.83
CA ALA A 196 -16.08 -5.85 -3.30
C ALA A 196 -17.12 -6.21 -2.23
N THR A 197 -17.80 -7.35 -2.37
CA THR A 197 -18.84 -7.79 -1.43
C THR A 197 -18.21 -8.26 -0.12
N GLN A 198 -17.13 -9.03 -0.20
CA GLN A 198 -16.38 -9.51 0.95
C GLN A 198 -15.72 -8.36 1.73
N ARG A 199 -15.15 -7.37 1.02
CA ARG A 199 -14.59 -6.16 1.67
C ARG A 199 -15.66 -5.38 2.41
N LEU A 200 -16.81 -5.14 1.78
CA LEU A 200 -17.92 -4.44 2.42
C LEU A 200 -18.45 -5.21 3.64
N SER A 201 -18.57 -6.54 3.54
CA SER A 201 -18.95 -7.40 4.67
C SER A 201 -18.00 -7.27 5.84
N LEU A 202 -16.68 -7.24 5.59
CA LEU A 202 -15.68 -7.08 6.64
C LEU A 202 -15.70 -5.69 7.26
N ILE A 203 -15.86 -4.63 6.47
CA ILE A 203 -16.02 -3.26 6.96
C ILE A 203 -17.22 -3.20 7.92
N ASN A 204 -18.40 -3.66 7.47
CA ASN A 204 -19.61 -3.66 8.28
C ASN A 204 -19.44 -4.45 9.57
N HIS A 205 -18.74 -5.58 9.52
CA HIS A 205 -18.45 -6.36 10.72
C HIS A 205 -17.59 -5.58 11.71
N LEU A 206 -16.47 -5.01 11.25
CA LEU A 206 -15.55 -4.27 12.11
C LEU A 206 -16.22 -3.03 12.72
N GLU A 207 -17.13 -2.37 12.01
CA GLU A 207 -17.88 -1.24 12.56
C GLU A 207 -18.80 -1.64 13.72
N GLN A 208 -19.39 -2.84 13.65
CA GLN A 208 -20.39 -3.32 14.62
C GLN A 208 -19.80 -3.99 15.86
N VAL A 209 -18.60 -4.56 15.78
CA VAL A 209 -17.96 -5.20 16.93
C VAL A 209 -17.46 -4.17 17.94
N GLU A 210 -17.54 -4.50 19.23
CA GLU A 210 -16.86 -3.71 20.25
C GLU A 210 -15.34 -3.93 20.16
N PRO A 211 -14.51 -2.93 20.52
CA PRO A 211 -13.07 -3.11 20.58
C PRO A 211 -12.71 -4.22 21.56
N LEU A 212 -11.72 -5.05 21.21
CA LEU A 212 -11.24 -6.09 22.13
C LEU A 212 -10.79 -5.47 23.46
N ALA A 213 -11.06 -6.18 24.55
CA ALA A 213 -10.65 -5.75 25.88
C ALA A 213 -9.13 -5.54 25.89
N VAL A 214 -8.68 -4.49 26.59
CA VAL A 214 -7.26 -4.41 26.93
C VAL A 214 -7.04 -5.55 27.92
N GLU A 215 -6.20 -6.53 27.57
CA GLU A 215 -5.58 -7.34 28.61
C GLU A 215 -4.84 -6.34 29.50
N GLN A 216 -5.43 -6.02 30.64
CA GLN A 216 -4.66 -5.42 31.72
C GLN A 216 -3.55 -6.42 31.95
N ASP A 217 -2.31 -6.03 31.65
CA ASP A 217 -1.14 -6.70 32.21
C ASP A 217 -1.45 -6.80 33.70
N ILE A 218 -1.81 -8.00 34.11
CA ILE A 218 -1.91 -8.31 35.51
C ILE A 218 -0.46 -8.16 35.96
N GLU A 219 -0.16 -7.05 36.62
CA GLU A 219 0.93 -6.95 37.57
C GLU A 219 0.69 -8.07 38.59
N GLN A 220 1.09 -9.29 38.22
CA GLN A 220 1.17 -10.43 39.10
C GLN A 220 2.47 -10.25 39.88
N LEU A 221 2.31 -9.64 41.05
CA LEU A 221 2.83 -10.15 42.33
C LEU A 221 4.32 -10.57 42.33
N VAL A 222 5.19 -9.70 42.88
CA VAL A 222 5.90 -9.91 44.17
C VAL A 222 6.23 -8.54 44.77
#